data_AF-A0A2U0S2F9-F1
#
_entry.id   AF-A0A2U0S2F9-F1
#
_cell.length_a   1.000
_cell.length_b   1.000
_cell.length_c   1.000
_cell.angle_alpha   90.00
_cell.angle_beta   90.00
_cell.angle_gamma   90.00
#
_symmetry.space_group_name_H-M   'P 1'
#
loop_
_entity.id
_entity.type
_entity.pdbx_description
1 polymer ?
#
loop_
_entity_poly.entity_id
_entity_poly.type
_entity_poly.pdbx_seq_one_letter_code
_entity_poly.pdbx_strand_id
1 'polypeptide(L)'
;MKICVSASSGSLDAEVDSRFGRCPYFVIVDSETMEFDVVVNDSSGAAHGAGIQAAQTVVNMGVKVVLTGNVGPNAFNVLSATGIKIVTGASGSVKEAVEKYKKGELQEVGNPTVGGHFGMGRGLGRGR
;
A
#
# COMPACT_ATOMS: atom_id res chain seq x y z
N MET A 1 2.34 -0.98 17.76
CA MET A 1 2.24 -1.79 16.51
C MET A 1 2.58 -0.90 15.32
N LYS A 2 3.44 -1.37 14.41
CA LYS A 2 3.89 -0.57 13.24
C LYS A 2 2.95 -0.69 12.04
N ILE A 3 2.49 0.46 11.55
CA ILE A 3 1.61 0.64 10.39
C ILE A 3 2.38 1.42 9.32
N CYS A 4 2.53 0.84 8.12
CA CYS A 4 3.09 1.53 6.96
C CYS A 4 1.98 2.25 6.19
N VAL A 5 2.22 3.49 5.78
CA VAL A 5 1.32 4.24 4.90
C VAL A 5 2.09 4.71 3.67
N SER A 6 1.57 4.43 2.47
CA SER A 6 2.13 4.99 1.23
C SER A 6 1.80 6.46 1.14
N ALA A 7 2.79 7.34 1.03
CA ALA A 7 2.60 8.79 1.10
C ALA A 7 3.28 9.52 -0.07
N SER A 8 2.72 10.68 -0.43
CA SER A 8 3.29 11.58 -1.44
C SER A 8 4.49 12.38 -0.91
N SER A 9 4.59 12.55 0.41
CA SER A 9 5.70 13.23 1.09
C SER A 9 6.01 12.59 2.45
N GLY A 10 7.13 12.99 3.06
CA GLY A 10 7.63 12.46 4.32
C GLY A 10 7.05 13.12 5.57
N SER A 11 5.72 13.17 5.71
CA SER A 11 5.08 13.75 6.90
C SER A 11 3.75 13.08 7.25
N LEU A 12 3.25 13.29 8.47
CA LEU A 12 1.94 12.80 8.89
C LEU A 12 0.77 13.51 8.18
N ASP A 13 0.99 14.75 7.74
CA ASP A 13 0.03 15.52 6.97
C ASP A 13 0.13 15.25 5.46
N ALA A 14 1.07 14.41 5.05
CA ALA A 14 1.22 14.00 3.66
C ALA A 14 -0.03 13.26 3.17
N GLU A 15 -0.41 13.49 1.93
CA GLU A 15 -1.50 12.74 1.32
C GLU A 15 -1.09 11.29 1.06
N VAL A 16 -2.02 10.36 1.28
CA VAL A 16 -1.84 8.95 0.95
C VAL A 16 -1.70 8.80 -0.57
N ASP A 17 -0.61 8.17 -1.01
CA ASP A 17 -0.41 7.86 -2.42
C ASP A 17 -1.32 6.68 -2.84
N SER A 18 -1.91 6.82 -4.02
CA SER A 18 -2.77 5.80 -4.61
C SER A 18 -2.02 4.55 -5.08
N ARG A 19 -0.70 4.58 -5.20
CA ARG A 19 0.14 3.51 -5.78
C ARG A 19 1.17 3.04 -4.78
N PHE A 20 0.91 1.95 -4.06
CA PHE A 20 1.86 1.39 -3.08
C PHE A 20 3.28 1.19 -3.64
N GLY A 21 3.43 0.48 -4.76
CA GLY A 21 4.75 0.11 -5.28
C GLY A 21 5.56 1.27 -5.86
N ARG A 22 4.92 2.42 -6.13
CA ARG A 22 5.54 3.58 -6.78
C ARG A 22 5.34 4.88 -6.00
N CYS A 23 4.85 4.80 -4.76
CA CYS A 23 4.78 5.98 -3.92
C CYS A 23 6.21 6.47 -3.66
N PRO A 24 6.42 7.78 -3.48
CA PRO A 24 7.74 8.33 -3.21
C PRO A 24 8.22 8.05 -1.78
N TYR A 25 7.31 7.93 -0.81
CA TYR A 25 7.65 7.71 0.60
C TYR A 25 6.76 6.63 1.25
N PHE A 26 7.33 5.94 2.22
CA PHE A 26 6.63 5.13 3.22
C PHE A 26 6.72 5.83 4.57
N VAL A 27 5.58 6.11 5.18
CA VAL A 27 5.52 6.64 6.54
C VAL A 27 5.14 5.51 7.48
N ILE A 28 6.04 5.15 8.39
CA ILE A 28 5.86 4.06 9.34
C ILE A 28 5.43 4.66 10.66
N VAL A 29 4.18 4.46 11.05
CA VAL A 29 3.61 5.01 12.28
C VAL A 29 3.47 3.90 13.31
N ASP A 30 3.90 4.13 14.55
CA ASP A 30 3.54 3.25 15.66
C ASP A 30 2.17 3.65 16.22
N SER A 31 1.21 2.73 16.16
CA SER A 31 -0.16 2.95 16.64
C SER A 31 -0.28 3.19 18.14
N GLU A 32 0.73 2.76 18.92
CA GLU A 32 0.78 2.86 20.39
C GLU A 32 1.38 4.19 20.84
N THR A 33 2.54 4.60 20.29
CA THR A 33 3.23 5.83 20.69
C THR A 33 2.91 7.03 19.80
N MET A 34 2.31 6.81 18.62
CA MET A 34 2.12 7.82 17.57
C MET A 34 3.43 8.39 16.99
N GLU A 35 4.57 7.78 17.30
CA GLU A 35 5.84 8.10 16.64
C GLU A 35 5.79 7.65 15.18
N PHE A 36 6.51 8.36 14.32
CA PHE A 36 6.59 8.03 12.91
C PHE A 36 8.00 8.14 12.37
N ASP A 37 8.35 7.20 11.49
CA ASP A 37 9.55 7.21 10.69
C ASP A 37 9.18 7.42 9.22
N VAL A 38 10.06 8.10 8.48
CA VAL A 38 9.88 8.33 7.05
C VAL A 38 10.96 7.57 6.31
N VAL A 39 10.55 6.79 5.32
CA VAL A 39 11.47 6.08 4.45
C VAL A 39 11.20 6.45 3.00
N VAL A 40 12.27 6.82 2.28
CA VAL A 40 12.21 7.07 0.84
C VAL A 40 12.05 5.75 0.10
N ASN A 41 11.14 5.70 -0.86
CA ASN A 41 10.98 4.53 -1.71
C ASN A 41 11.89 4.59 -2.94
N ASP A 42 13.09 4.03 -2.82
CA ASP A 42 14.03 3.90 -3.94
C ASP A 42 13.48 3.06 -5.10
N SER A 43 12.50 2.18 -4.84
CA SER A 43 11.89 1.34 -5.87
C SER A 43 10.90 2.10 -6.76
N SER A 44 10.54 3.34 -6.41
CA SER A 44 9.58 4.16 -7.17
C SER A 44 10.01 4.39 -8.63
N GLY A 45 11.32 4.47 -8.89
CA GLY A 45 11.90 4.62 -10.22
C GLY A 45 12.15 3.31 -10.97
N ALA A 46 11.88 2.15 -10.38
CA ALA A 46 12.18 0.88 -11.01
C ALA A 46 11.31 0.65 -12.26
N ALA A 47 11.96 0.33 -13.39
CA ALA A 47 11.28 0.02 -14.65
C ALA A 47 10.30 -1.15 -14.50
N HIS A 48 10.70 -2.18 -13.75
CA HIS A 48 9.91 -3.37 -13.46
C HIS A 48 10.08 -3.79 -12.00
N GLY A 49 9.08 -4.47 -11.44
CA GLY A 49 9.19 -5.05 -10.09
C GLY A 49 9.16 -4.06 -8.92
N ALA A 50 8.82 -2.78 -9.15
CA ALA A 50 8.72 -1.74 -8.12
C ALA A 50 7.89 -2.21 -6.90
N GLY A 51 6.72 -2.83 -7.15
CA GLY A 51 5.87 -3.36 -6.08
C GLY A 51 6.51 -4.48 -5.24
N ILE A 52 7.38 -5.32 -5.84
CA ILE A 52 8.07 -6.40 -5.12
C ILE A 52 9.13 -5.80 -4.19
N GLN A 53 9.95 -4.88 -4.72
CA GLN A 53 11.00 -4.22 -3.95
C GLN A 53 10.41 -3.37 -2.83
N ALA A 54 9.39 -2.56 -3.12
CA ALA A 54 8.62 -1.83 -2.11
C ALA A 54 8.10 -2.74 -0.99
N ALA A 55 7.47 -3.87 -1.35
CA ALA A 55 6.97 -4.81 -0.36
C ALA A 55 8.09 -5.40 0.50
N GLN A 56 9.22 -5.78 -0.10
CA GLN A 56 10.38 -6.29 0.64
C GLN A 56 10.96 -5.25 1.61
N THR A 57 11.09 -4.00 1.17
CA THR A 57 11.53 -2.88 2.01
C THR A 57 10.62 -2.73 3.23
N VAL A 58 9.31 -2.76 3.02
CA VAL A 58 8.30 -2.64 4.09
C VAL A 58 8.32 -3.86 5.03
N VAL A 59 8.50 -5.08 4.50
CA VAL A 59 8.67 -6.31 5.31
C VAL A 59 9.88 -6.21 6.22
N ASN A 60 11.02 -5.72 5.71
CA ASN A 60 12.25 -5.59 6.48
C ASN A 60 12.13 -4.59 7.64
N MET A 61 11.19 -3.64 7.57
CA MET A 61 10.91 -2.70 8.67
C MET A 61 10.08 -3.31 9.81
N GLY A 62 9.61 -4.55 9.64
CA GLY A 62 8.83 -5.26 10.65
C GLY A 62 7.42 -4.70 10.84
N VAL A 63 6.83 -4.10 9.80
CA VAL A 63 5.46 -3.59 9.87
C VAL A 63 4.45 -4.74 9.91
N LYS A 64 3.27 -4.48 10.48
CA LYS A 64 2.19 -5.47 10.56
C LYS A 64 1.01 -5.14 9.64
N VAL A 65 0.89 -3.87 9.25
CA VAL A 65 -0.22 -3.37 8.44
C VAL A 65 0.33 -2.41 7.39
N VAL A 66 -0.18 -2.49 6.17
CA VAL A 66 0.04 -1.51 5.09
C VAL A 66 -1.28 -0.84 4.76
N LEU A 67 -1.33 0.48 4.85
CA LEU A 67 -2.41 1.33 4.36
C LEU A 67 -1.97 1.97 3.04
N THR A 68 -2.78 1.78 2.00
CA THR A 68 -2.50 2.39 0.69
C THR A 68 -3.80 2.69 -0.04
N GLY A 69 -3.75 3.48 -1.12
CA GLY A 69 -4.89 3.58 -2.03
C GLY A 69 -5.10 2.26 -2.77
N ASN A 70 -4.11 1.83 -3.56
CA ASN A 70 -4.17 0.60 -4.34
C ASN A 70 -2.90 -0.24 -4.24
N VAL A 71 -3.09 -1.57 -4.34
CA VAL A 71 -2.03 -2.57 -4.30
C VAL A 71 -2.10 -3.47 -5.53
N GLY A 72 -0.95 -3.66 -6.19
CA GLY A 72 -0.82 -4.57 -7.32
C GLY A 72 -0.56 -6.02 -6.92
N PRO A 73 -0.78 -6.97 -7.85
CA PRO A 73 -0.70 -8.40 -7.56
C PRO A 73 0.68 -8.80 -7.02
N ASN A 74 1.75 -8.23 -7.57
CA ASN A 74 3.11 -8.52 -7.13
C ASN A 74 3.38 -8.08 -5.69
N ALA A 75 3.00 -6.85 -5.33
CA ALA A 75 3.16 -6.34 -3.97
C ALA A 75 2.27 -7.11 -2.98
N PHE A 76 1.02 -7.36 -3.38
CA PHE A 76 0.05 -8.09 -2.59
C PHE A 76 0.56 -9.49 -2.23
N ASN A 77 1.09 -10.24 -3.21
CA ASN A 77 1.62 -11.58 -3.00
C ASN A 77 2.77 -11.60 -1.98
N VAL A 78 3.70 -10.64 -2.07
CA VAL A 78 4.83 -10.55 -1.13
C VAL A 78 4.34 -10.20 0.28
N LEU A 79 3.52 -9.16 0.41
CA LEU A 79 3.01 -8.72 1.72
C LEU A 79 2.16 -9.81 2.38
N SER A 80 1.26 -10.43 1.64
CA SER A 80 0.39 -11.51 2.11
C SER A 80 1.18 -12.75 2.54
N ALA A 81 2.20 -13.15 1.77
CA ALA A 81 3.07 -14.28 2.12
C ALA A 81 3.84 -14.07 3.45
N THR A 82 4.02 -12.82 3.88
CA THR A 82 4.68 -12.48 5.15
C THR A 82 3.71 -12.27 6.31
N GLY A 83 2.40 -12.45 6.09
CA GLY A 83 1.36 -12.23 7.10
C GLY A 83 1.11 -10.76 7.42
N ILE A 84 1.57 -9.84 6.56
CA ILE A 84 1.28 -8.41 6.69
C ILE A 84 -0.14 -8.15 6.19
N LYS A 85 -0.92 -7.43 6.99
CA LYS A 85 -2.28 -7.05 6.64
C LYS A 85 -2.27 -5.91 5.63
N ILE A 86 -3.05 -6.07 4.57
CA ILE A 86 -3.09 -5.09 3.47
C ILE A 86 -4.45 -4.44 3.49
N VAL A 87 -4.46 -3.12 3.60
CA VAL A 87 -5.67 -2.29 3.67
C VAL A 87 -5.61 -1.28 2.54
N THR A 88 -6.64 -1.29 1.72
CA THR A 88 -6.76 -0.39 0.56
C THR A 88 -7.90 0.59 0.74
N GLY A 89 -7.95 1.60 -0.12
CA GLY A 89 -8.97 2.66 -0.02
C GLY A 89 -8.65 3.70 1.06
N ALA A 90 -7.42 3.69 1.59
CA ALA A 90 -6.94 4.78 2.42
C ALA A 90 -6.86 6.08 1.60
N SER A 91 -7.35 7.17 2.17
CA SER A 91 -7.46 8.48 1.53
C SER A 91 -7.38 9.60 2.57
N GLY A 92 -6.98 10.79 2.10
CA GLY A 92 -6.67 11.94 2.94
C GLY A 92 -5.21 11.90 3.37
N SER A 93 -4.93 12.49 4.54
CA SER A 93 -3.60 12.51 5.14
C SER A 93 -3.20 11.15 5.74
N VAL A 94 -1.89 10.91 5.90
CA VAL A 94 -1.35 9.73 6.59
C VAL A 94 -1.97 9.60 7.99
N LYS A 95 -2.06 10.70 8.73
CA LYS A 95 -2.70 10.74 10.04
C LYS A 95 -4.15 10.27 10.00
N GLU A 96 -4.96 10.82 9.08
CA GLU A 96 -6.36 10.42 8.93
C GLU A 96 -6.50 8.95 8.54
N ALA A 97 -5.62 8.44 7.68
CA ALA A 97 -5.63 7.03 7.29
C ALA A 97 -5.38 6.11 8.50
N VAL A 98 -4.39 6.44 9.33
CA VAL A 98 -4.10 5.69 10.57
C VAL A 98 -5.27 5.79 11.55
N GLU A 99 -5.89 6.96 11.70
CA GLU A 99 -7.06 7.13 12.57
C GLU A 99 -8.28 6.33 12.09
N LYS A 100 -8.59 6.36 10.79
CA LYS A 100 -9.66 5.56 10.19
C LYS A 100 -9.41 4.06 10.36
N TYR A 101 -8.15 3.63 10.22
CA TYR A 101 -7.76 2.24 10.51
C TYR A 101 -8.00 1.89 11.98
N LYS A 102 -7.58 2.73 12.93
CA LYS A 102 -7.79 2.53 14.37
C LYS A 102 -9.28 2.48 14.74
N LYS A 103 -10.13 3.20 14.01
CA LYS A 103 -11.61 3.18 14.17
C LYS A 103 -12.27 1.97 13.52
N GLY A 104 -11.53 1.15 12.76
CA GLY A 104 -12.07 0.01 12.02
C GLY A 104 -12.88 0.40 10.78
N GLU A 105 -12.72 1.62 10.27
CA GLU A 105 -13.44 2.13 9.09
C GLU A 105 -12.82 1.65 7.77
N LEU A 106 -11.57 1.20 7.81
CA LEU A 106 -10.86 0.66 6.64
C LEU A 106 -10.87 -0.87 6.67
N GLN A 107 -11.18 -1.47 5.52
CA GLN A 107 -11.26 -2.93 5.39
C GLN A 107 -9.97 -3.52 4.85
N GLU A 108 -9.52 -4.60 5.50
CA GLU A 108 -8.46 -5.47 4.99
C GLU A 108 -8.93 -6.12 3.69
N VAL A 109 -8.06 -6.14 2.68
CA VAL A 109 -8.34 -6.82 1.42
C VAL A 109 -7.65 -8.17 1.35
N GLY A 110 -8.42 -9.19 0.96
CA GLY A 110 -7.91 -10.54 0.70
C GLY A 110 -7.41 -10.75 -0.74
N ASN A 111 -7.51 -9.74 -1.61
CA ASN A 111 -7.10 -9.79 -3.01
C ASN A 111 -6.49 -8.46 -3.47
N PRO A 112 -5.62 -8.44 -4.50
CA PRO A 112 -5.08 -7.20 -5.06
C PRO A 112 -6.19 -6.33 -5.70
N THR A 113 -6.07 -5.01 -5.58
CA THR A 113 -7.10 -4.06 -6.07
C THR A 113 -6.86 -3.57 -7.49
N VAL A 114 -5.65 -3.73 -8.03
CA VAL A 114 -5.40 -3.54 -9.48
C VAL A 114 -5.21 -4.88 -10.17
N GLY A 115 -5.91 -5.06 -11.28
CA GLY A 115 -5.83 -6.28 -12.09
C GLY A 115 -4.45 -6.44 -12.72
N GLY A 116 -3.87 -7.64 -12.60
CA GLY A 116 -2.72 -8.05 -13.38
C GLY A 116 -3.12 -8.36 -14.83
N HIS A 117 -3.53 -7.35 -15.59
CA HIS A 117 -3.64 -7.42 -17.05
C HIS A 117 -3.88 -6.04 -17.66
N PHE A 118 -2.86 -5.49 -18.32
CA PHE A 118 -3.08 -4.70 -19.53
C PHE A 118 -3.37 -5.72 -20.65
N GLY A 119 -4.60 -5.73 -21.16
CA GLY A 119 -4.96 -6.47 -22.37
C GLY A 119 -5.81 -7.72 -22.15
N MET A 120 -7.13 -7.54 -21.97
CA MET A 120 -8.07 -8.55 -22.45
C MET A 120 -9.23 -7.83 -23.11
N GLY A 121 -9.29 -8.00 -24.43
CA GLY A 121 -10.30 -7.40 -25.28
C GLY A 121 -11.70 -7.72 -24.76
N ARG A 122 -12.53 -6.68 -24.71
CA ARG A 122 -13.97 -6.79 -24.54
C ARG A 122 -14.56 -7.32 -25.86
N GLY A 123 -14.21 -8.55 -26.21
CA GLY A 123 -14.85 -9.33 -27.26
C GLY A 123 -16.24 -9.72 -26.78
N LEU A 124 -17.21 -8.82 -26.93
CA LEU A 124 -18.63 -9.11 -26.81
C LEU A 124 -19.07 -9.97 -28.01
N GLY A 125 -18.61 -11.22 -28.03
CA GLY A 125 -19.21 -12.26 -28.85
C GLY A 125 -20.47 -12.78 -28.17
N ARG A 126 -21.61 -12.15 -28.42
CA ARG A 126 -22.93 -12.77 -28.16
C ARG A 126 -23.46 -13.28 -29.49
N GLY A 127 -23.15 -14.54 -29.78
CA GLY A 127 -23.88 -15.29 -30.79
C GLY A 127 -25.32 -15.52 -30.32
N ARG A 128 -26.27 -15.18 -31.19
CA ARG A 128 -27.40 -16.02 -31.60
C ARG A 128 -27.74 -15.66 -33.04
#